data_AF-A0A7C3AGG8-F1
#
_entry.id   AF-A0A7C3AGG8-F1
#
_cell.length_a   1.000
_cell.length_b   1.000
_cell.length_c   1.000
_cell.angle_alpha   90.00
_cell.angle_beta   90.00
_cell.angle_gamma   90.00
#
_symmetry.space_group_name_H-M   'P 1'
#
loop_
_entity.id
_entity.type
_entity.pdbx_description
1 polymer ?
#
loop_
_entity_poly.entity_id
_entity_poly.type
_entity_poly.pdbx_seq_one_letter_code
_entity_poly.pdbx_strand_id
1 'polypeptide(L)'
;MHTHGSITRAVLASLLLSSAAFAGTWPRFRGPNGQGISDARTLPIQWTDEDYAWKIDLPGTGPSSPVWLDNRLYCITREGRCVVLQAGRNYSLLAVNDLGEPSDATPAVADERMYLRTSSRLMCLTAKRQ
;
A
#
# COMPACT_ATOMS: atom_id res chain seq x y z
N MET A 1 2.36 -31.05 61.54
CA MET A 1 1.88 -29.66 61.40
C MET A 1 2.40 -29.16 60.07
N HIS A 2 1.48 -28.88 59.14
CA HIS A 2 1.73 -28.57 57.73
C HIS A 2 2.60 -27.32 57.53
N THR A 3 3.39 -27.28 56.45
CA THR A 3 3.22 -26.31 55.35
C THR A 3 4.16 -26.63 54.17
N HIS A 4 3.55 -26.84 53.00
CA HIS A 4 4.21 -26.82 51.69
C HIS A 4 4.48 -25.36 51.25
N GLY A 5 5.59 -25.12 50.56
CA GLY A 5 5.84 -23.88 49.84
C GLY A 5 6.37 -24.20 48.43
N SER A 6 5.46 -24.33 47.47
CA SER A 6 5.76 -24.52 46.05
C SER A 6 6.18 -23.18 45.43
N ILE A 7 7.41 -23.07 44.96
CA ILE A 7 7.88 -21.92 44.19
C ILE A 7 7.61 -22.20 42.71
N THR A 8 6.42 -21.85 42.24
CA THR A 8 6.12 -21.80 40.81
C THR A 8 6.49 -20.40 40.30
N ARG A 9 7.68 -20.25 39.71
CA ARG A 9 8.09 -19.01 39.03
C ARG A 9 7.27 -18.87 37.73
N ALA A 10 6.42 -17.85 37.70
CA ALA A 10 5.63 -17.48 36.53
C ALA A 10 6.53 -17.06 35.36
N VAL A 11 6.29 -17.63 34.17
CA VAL A 11 6.85 -17.19 32.90
C VAL A 11 6.10 -15.93 32.48
N LEU A 12 6.78 -14.79 32.44
CA LEU A 12 6.21 -13.54 31.95
C LEU A 12 6.19 -13.59 30.41
N ALA A 13 5.03 -13.88 29.83
CA ALA A 13 4.82 -13.77 28.39
C ALA A 13 4.67 -12.29 28.03
N SER A 14 5.73 -11.69 27.48
CA SER A 14 5.69 -10.35 26.88
C SER A 14 4.84 -10.39 25.60
N LEU A 15 3.60 -9.90 25.67
CA LEU A 15 2.78 -9.65 24.48
C LEU A 15 3.43 -8.52 23.67
N LEU A 16 4.01 -8.88 22.52
CA LEU A 16 4.31 -7.93 21.46
C LEU A 16 2.97 -7.41 20.92
N LEU A 17 2.61 -6.17 21.27
CA LEU A 17 1.55 -5.45 20.57
C LEU A 17 2.05 -5.18 19.15
N SER A 18 1.76 -6.08 18.22
CA SER A 18 1.87 -5.81 16.80
C SER A 18 0.96 -4.63 16.50
N SER A 19 1.55 -3.48 16.17
CA SER A 19 0.85 -2.37 15.55
C SER A 19 0.08 -2.94 14.35
N ALA A 20 -1.25 -2.99 14.44
CA ALA A 20 -2.08 -3.32 13.30
C ALA A 20 -1.89 -2.19 12.28
N ALA A 21 -1.02 -2.42 11.30
CA ALA A 21 -0.94 -1.55 10.14
C ALA A 21 -2.34 -1.52 9.50
N PHE A 22 -2.84 -0.32 9.22
CA PHE A 22 -4.16 -0.13 8.65
C PHE A 22 -4.16 -0.69 7.21
N ALA A 23 -4.59 -1.93 7.05
CA ALA A 23 -4.63 -2.62 5.77
C ALA A 23 -5.87 -2.19 4.99
N GLY A 24 -5.86 -0.97 4.45
CA GLY A 24 -6.82 -0.55 3.43
C GLY A 24 -6.48 -1.15 2.07
N THR A 25 -7.49 -1.49 1.26
CA THR A 25 -7.30 -1.96 -0.13
C THR A 25 -8.09 -1.10 -1.10
N TRP A 26 -7.40 -0.59 -2.13
CA TRP A 26 -7.98 0.14 -3.26
C TRP A 26 -7.36 -0.42 -4.56
N PRO A 27 -7.87 -1.56 -5.06
CA PRO A 27 -7.09 -2.47 -5.91
C PRO A 27 -7.04 -2.07 -7.39
N ARG A 28 -7.82 -1.06 -7.81
CA ARG A 28 -8.02 -0.70 -9.23
C ARG A 28 -8.49 0.74 -9.35
N PHE A 29 -8.56 1.23 -10.59
CA PHE A 29 -9.23 2.51 -10.89
C PHE A 29 -10.64 2.51 -10.30
N ARG A 30 -10.94 3.56 -9.51
CA ARG A 30 -12.21 3.73 -8.78
C ARG A 30 -12.48 2.69 -7.68
N GLY A 31 -11.46 2.02 -7.16
CA GLY A 31 -11.57 1.27 -5.90
C GLY A 31 -12.25 -0.11 -6.02
N PRO A 32 -12.57 -0.74 -4.89
CA PRO A 32 -12.94 -2.17 -4.82
C PRO A 32 -14.09 -2.59 -5.73
N ASN A 33 -15.11 -1.73 -5.88
CA ASN A 33 -16.28 -1.97 -6.71
C ASN A 33 -16.30 -1.13 -8.01
N GLY A 34 -15.22 -0.38 -8.29
CA GLY A 34 -15.13 0.48 -9.48
C GLY A 34 -16.02 1.73 -9.47
N GLN A 35 -16.64 2.08 -8.34
CA GLN A 35 -17.54 3.23 -8.23
C GLN A 35 -16.85 4.51 -7.74
N GLY A 36 -15.66 4.40 -7.15
CA GLY A 36 -14.89 5.54 -6.64
C GLY A 36 -15.40 6.04 -5.29
N ILE A 37 -16.02 5.16 -4.51
CA ILE A 37 -16.61 5.49 -3.20
C ILE A 37 -15.67 5.03 -2.10
N SER A 38 -15.41 5.90 -1.12
CA SER A 38 -14.65 5.62 0.09
C SER A 38 -15.54 5.86 1.32
N ASP A 39 -15.31 5.10 2.39
CA ASP A 39 -15.99 5.28 3.67
C ASP A 39 -15.39 6.41 4.53
N ALA A 40 -14.29 7.03 4.08
CA ALA A 40 -13.64 8.12 4.81
C ALA A 40 -14.58 9.33 4.99
N ARG A 41 -14.75 9.79 6.23
CA ARG A 41 -15.62 10.93 6.60
C ARG A 41 -14.87 12.11 7.20
N THR A 42 -13.57 11.97 7.44
CA THR A 42 -12.78 12.87 8.29
C THR A 42 -11.82 13.77 7.54
N LEU A 43 -11.84 13.75 6.19
CA LEU A 43 -10.96 14.60 5.40
C LEU A 43 -11.43 16.07 5.45
N PRO A 44 -10.49 17.03 5.51
CA PRO A 44 -10.83 18.44 5.52
C PRO A 44 -11.44 18.88 4.19
N ILE A 45 -12.39 19.82 4.24
CA ILE A 45 -13.02 20.42 3.04
C ILE A 45 -12.24 21.62 2.48
N GLN A 46 -11.33 22.17 3.27
CA GLN A 46 -10.35 23.21 2.92
C GLN A 46 -9.02 22.79 3.54
N TRP A 47 -7.93 22.91 2.80
CA TRP A 47 -6.61 22.50 3.29
C TRP A 47 -5.50 23.38 2.72
N THR A 48 -4.36 23.38 3.40
CA THR A 48 -3.12 24.07 3.04
C THR A 48 -1.96 23.09 2.91
N ASP A 49 -0.75 23.61 2.71
CA ASP A 49 0.44 22.77 2.56
C ASP A 49 0.80 22.02 3.85
N GLU A 50 0.35 22.51 5.00
CA GLU A 50 0.54 21.93 6.33
C GLU A 50 -0.33 20.70 6.59
N ASP A 51 -1.42 20.52 5.82
CA ASP A 51 -2.32 19.37 5.97
C ASP A 51 -1.80 18.12 5.25
N TYR A 52 -0.83 18.25 4.35
CA TYR A 52 -0.22 17.10 3.70
C TYR A 52 0.61 16.31 4.71
N ALA A 53 0.26 15.03 4.89
CA ALA A 53 1.11 14.10 5.64
C ALA A 53 2.51 13.97 5.01
N TRP A 54 2.57 14.02 3.68
CA TRP A 54 3.80 14.01 2.90
C TRP A 54 3.54 14.41 1.45
N LYS A 55 4.59 14.90 0.79
CA LYS A 55 4.67 15.14 -0.66
C LYS A 55 5.95 14.52 -1.19
N ILE A 56 5.88 13.92 -2.38
CA ILE A 56 7.05 13.36 -3.06
C ILE A 56 7.03 13.74 -4.54
N ASP A 57 8.21 13.94 -5.11
CA ASP A 57 8.37 14.01 -6.54
C ASP A 57 8.41 12.60 -7.12
N LEU A 58 7.61 12.35 -8.15
CA LEU A 58 7.67 11.11 -8.91
C LEU A 58 8.68 11.24 -10.05
N PRO A 59 9.38 10.16 -10.43
CA PRO A 59 10.30 10.14 -11.55
C PRO A 59 9.55 10.07 -12.88
N GLY A 60 8.71 11.07 -13.15
CA GLY A 60 7.81 11.09 -14.29
C GLY A 60 6.48 11.79 -14.03
N THR A 61 5.66 11.86 -15.08
CA THR A 61 4.31 12.46 -15.05
C THR A 61 3.29 11.45 -15.52
N GLY A 62 2.00 11.59 -15.24
CA GLY A 62 1.01 10.74 -15.89
C GLY A 62 -0.36 10.77 -15.25
N PRO A 63 -1.38 10.23 -15.95
CA PRO A 63 -2.76 10.23 -15.48
C PRO A 63 -3.12 9.00 -14.63
N SER A 64 -2.22 8.02 -14.49
CA SER A 64 -2.50 6.79 -13.75
C SER A 64 -2.84 7.11 -12.29
N SER A 65 -3.94 6.53 -11.80
CA SER A 65 -4.26 6.55 -10.39
C SER A 65 -3.34 5.61 -9.61
N PRO A 66 -3.09 5.86 -8.31
CA PRO A 66 -2.42 4.89 -7.46
C PRO A 66 -3.35 3.72 -7.11
N VAL A 67 -2.76 2.54 -6.89
CA VAL A 67 -3.44 1.37 -6.31
C VAL A 67 -2.86 1.10 -4.93
N TRP A 68 -3.72 0.80 -3.96
CA TRP A 68 -3.33 0.45 -2.58
C TRP A 68 -3.60 -1.03 -2.30
N LEU A 69 -2.56 -1.76 -1.92
CA LEU A 69 -2.63 -3.17 -1.53
C LEU A 69 -1.61 -3.43 -0.41
N ASP A 70 -2.02 -4.09 0.68
CA ASP A 70 -1.13 -4.51 1.78
C ASP A 70 -0.14 -3.43 2.24
N ASN A 71 -0.68 -2.26 2.56
CA ASN A 71 0.08 -1.09 3.03
C ASN A 71 1.06 -0.50 2.00
N ARG A 72 0.94 -0.89 0.72
CA ARG A 72 1.77 -0.40 -0.38
C ARG A 72 0.95 0.31 -1.44
N LEU A 73 1.39 1.52 -1.79
CA LEU A 73 0.90 2.26 -2.95
C LEU A 73 1.76 1.93 -4.17
N TYR A 74 1.10 1.66 -5.28
CA TYR A 74 1.70 1.44 -6.59
C TYR A 74 1.24 2.55 -7.52
N CYS A 75 2.16 3.37 -8.00
CA CYS A 75 1.88 4.49 -8.90
C CYS A 75 2.69 4.30 -10.19
N ILE A 76 2.00 4.36 -11.34
CA ILE A 76 2.65 4.31 -12.65
C ILE A 76 2.79 5.73 -13.19
N THR A 77 3.98 6.08 -13.68
CA THR A 77 4.18 7.27 -14.51
C THR A 77 4.11 6.91 -16.00
N ARG A 78 3.79 7.90 -16.83
CA ARG A 78 3.72 7.81 -18.29
C ARG A 78 5.00 7.34 -18.93
N GLU A 79 6.14 7.59 -18.30
CA GLU A 79 7.46 7.12 -18.71
C GLU A 79 7.67 5.62 -18.43
N GLY A 80 6.65 4.92 -17.92
CA GLY A 80 6.72 3.49 -17.65
C GLY A 80 7.43 3.17 -16.33
N ARG A 81 7.39 4.07 -15.34
CA ARG A 81 7.95 3.81 -14.01
C ARG A 81 6.85 3.37 -13.06
N CYS A 82 6.97 2.19 -12.47
CA CYS A 82 6.12 1.76 -11.36
C CYS A 82 6.83 2.04 -10.02
N VAL A 83 6.39 3.11 -9.35
CA VAL A 83 6.87 3.53 -8.03
C VAL A 83 6.08 2.82 -6.95
N VAL A 84 6.77 2.19 -6.01
CA VAL A 84 6.19 1.45 -4.90
C VAL A 84 6.55 2.14 -3.59
N LEU A 85 5.53 2.57 -2.85
CA LEU A 85 5.68 3.25 -1.56
C LEU A 85 5.02 2.42 -0.48
N GLN A 86 5.64 2.29 0.69
CA GLN A 86 4.89 2.02 1.91
C GLN A 86 4.31 3.34 2.40
N ALA A 87 3.00 3.41 2.62
CA ALA A 87 2.31 4.67 2.89
C ALA A 87 1.48 4.62 4.18
N GLY A 88 1.62 5.64 5.01
CA GLY A 88 0.82 5.92 6.21
C GLY A 88 0.92 7.40 6.55
N ARG A 89 1.05 7.76 7.84
CA ARG A 89 1.37 9.14 8.24
C ARG A 89 2.73 9.61 7.74
N ASN A 90 3.67 8.69 7.56
CA ASN A 90 4.92 8.88 6.84
C ASN A 90 4.93 7.96 5.63
N TYR A 91 5.89 8.12 4.73
CA TYR A 91 6.10 7.20 3.62
C TYR A 91 7.52 6.62 3.63
N SER A 92 7.70 5.52 2.91
CA SER A 92 9.01 4.99 2.54
C SER A 92 8.99 4.55 1.09
N LEU A 93 9.93 5.03 0.28
CA LEU A 93 10.12 4.55 -1.08
C LEU A 93 10.72 3.13 -1.02
N LEU A 94 9.95 2.14 -1.48
CA LEU A 94 10.38 0.75 -1.46
C LEU A 94 11.09 0.36 -2.77
N ALA A 95 10.58 0.83 -3.90
CA ALA A 95 11.14 0.49 -5.21
C ALA A 95 10.68 1.47 -6.31
N VAL A 96 11.47 1.55 -7.38
CA VAL A 96 11.06 2.10 -8.68
C VAL A 96 11.40 1.05 -9.73
N ASN A 97 10.40 0.59 -10.47
CA ASN A 97 10.55 -0.46 -11.48
C ASN A 97 10.35 0.13 -12.88
N ASP A 98 11.22 -0.22 -13.81
CA ASP A 98 11.07 0.11 -15.23
C ASP A 98 10.15 -0.93 -15.90
N LEU A 99 9.07 -0.48 -16.54
CA LEU A 99 8.18 -1.33 -17.32
C LEU A 99 8.66 -1.50 -18.77
N GLY A 100 9.69 -0.75 -19.18
CA GLY A 100 10.34 -0.84 -20.48
C GLY A 100 9.61 -0.12 -21.62
N GLU A 101 8.41 0.40 -21.38
CA GLU A 101 7.67 1.24 -22.34
C GLU A 101 6.71 2.19 -21.62
N PRO A 102 6.25 3.27 -22.27
CA PRO A 102 5.30 4.22 -21.70
C PRO A 102 3.97 3.59 -21.26
N SER A 103 3.36 4.12 -20.20
CA SER A 103 2.05 3.69 -19.70
C SER A 103 1.24 4.79 -19.02
N ASP A 104 0.00 4.96 -19.47
CA ASP A 104 -1.01 5.78 -18.79
C ASP A 104 -2.01 4.95 -17.97
N ALA A 105 -1.80 3.63 -17.91
CA ALA A 105 -2.77 2.70 -17.35
C ALA A 105 -2.62 2.57 -15.84
N THR A 106 -3.76 2.66 -15.14
CA THR A 106 -3.83 2.29 -13.72
C THR A 106 -3.68 0.77 -13.55
N PRO A 107 -2.82 0.29 -12.63
CA PRO A 107 -2.75 -1.12 -12.29
C PRO A 107 -4.11 -1.68 -11.85
N ALA A 108 -4.27 -3.00 -11.95
CA ALA A 108 -5.43 -3.69 -11.38
C ALA A 108 -4.97 -4.91 -10.59
N VAL A 109 -5.52 -5.10 -9.39
CA VAL A 109 -5.25 -6.27 -8.55
C VAL A 109 -6.50 -7.14 -8.47
N ALA A 110 -6.34 -8.43 -8.74
CA ALA A 110 -7.37 -9.45 -8.59
C ALA A 110 -6.70 -10.82 -8.39
N ASP A 111 -7.31 -11.69 -7.58
CA ASP A 111 -6.86 -13.08 -7.36
C ASP A 111 -5.35 -13.20 -7.07
N GLU A 112 -4.83 -12.39 -6.14
CA GLU A 112 -3.41 -12.34 -5.75
C GLU A 112 -2.44 -11.99 -6.88
N ARG A 113 -2.96 -11.37 -7.94
CA ARG A 113 -2.19 -10.92 -9.11
C ARG A 113 -2.37 -9.43 -9.31
N MET A 114 -1.31 -8.79 -9.78
CA MET A 114 -1.36 -7.41 -10.27
C MET A 114 -1.13 -7.40 -11.78
N TYR A 115 -2.07 -6.82 -12.50
CA TYR A 115 -2.02 -6.65 -13.93
C TYR A 115 -1.56 -5.23 -14.26
N LEU A 116 -0.53 -5.14 -15.09
CA LEU A 116 0.06 -3.88 -15.54
C LEU A 116 -0.08 -3.84 -17.06
N ARG A 117 -0.68 -2.78 -17.57
CA ARG A 117 -0.71 -2.52 -19.01
C ARG A 117 0.26 -1.39 -19.32
N THR A 118 0.82 -1.49 -20.50
CA THR A 118 1.83 -0.59 -21.02
C THR A 118 1.50 -0.41 -22.51
N SER A 119 2.18 0.46 -23.27
CA SER A 119 1.73 0.84 -24.63
C SER A 119 1.42 -0.34 -25.57
N SER A 120 2.22 -1.40 -25.51
CA SER A 120 2.11 -2.60 -26.34
C SER A 120 1.97 -3.91 -25.55
N ARG A 121 2.12 -3.91 -24.22
CA ARG A 121 2.16 -5.13 -23.39
C ARG A 121 1.12 -5.14 -22.27
N LEU A 122 0.67 -6.35 -21.94
CA LEU A 122 -0.03 -6.68 -20.71
C LEU A 122 0.86 -7.63 -19.90
N MET A 123 1.13 -7.28 -18.66
CA MET A 123 2.00 -8.01 -17.75
C MET A 123 1.20 -8.43 -16.52
N CYS A 124 1.55 -9.58 -15.95
CA CYS A 124 0.96 -10.11 -14.74
C CYS A 124 2.08 -10.34 -13.70
N LEU A 125 1.99 -9.66 -12.57
CA LEU A 125 2.81 -9.91 -11.39
C LEU A 125 2.05 -10.84 -10.46
N THR A 126 2.75 -11.82 -9.92
CA THR A 126 2.23 -12.75 -8.92
C THR A 126 3.00 -12.56 -7.62
N ALA A 127 2.36 -12.84 -6.48
CA ALA A 127 3.05 -12.87 -5.20
C ALA A 127 4.24 -13.86 -5.28
N LYS A 128 5.43 -13.41 -4.87
CA LYS A 128 6.52 -14.34 -4.61
C LYS A 128 6.12 -15.13 -3.38
N ARG A 129 6.01 -16.46 -3.51
CA ARG A 129 5.93 -17.34 -2.34
C ARG A 129 7.18 -17.08 -1.50
N GLN A 130 7.00 -16.70 -0.25
CA GLN A 130 8.08 -16.72 0.73
C GLN A 130 8.41 -18.16 1.10
#